data_AF-A0A8S4QL29-F1
#
_entry.id   AF-A0A8S4QL29-F1
#
_cell.length_a   1.000
_cell.length_b   1.000
_cell.length_c   1.000
_cell.angle_alpha   90.00
_cell.angle_beta   90.00
_cell.angle_gamma   90.00
#
_symmetry.space_group_name_H-M   'P 1'
#
loop_
_entity.id
_entity.type
_entity.pdbx_description
1 polymer ?
#
loop_
_entity_poly.entity_id
_entity_poly.type
_entity_poly.pdbx_seq_one_letter_code
_entity_poly.pdbx_strand_id
1 'polypeptide(L)'
;MDVEIQEQLSNLLIRLEKCNGNPVNIKNYIAMALLNLLWKYIAGEQIGEEKLKQLLHYMSARVKAFTMAGGYLNQWPWLRFILPKWSGYSIIMQLNNQMLDIIQ
;
A
#
# COMPACT_ATOMS: atom_id res chain seq x y z
N MET A 1 -1.17 14.48 -16.69
CA MET A 1 -1.89 13.31 -16.18
C MET A 1 -1.86 12.15 -17.18
N ASP A 2 -2.47 12.30 -18.35
CA ASP A 2 -2.53 11.21 -19.35
C ASP A 2 -1.16 10.72 -19.84
N VAL A 3 -0.22 11.64 -20.04
CA VAL A 3 1.17 11.31 -20.45
C VAL A 3 1.86 10.41 -19.41
N GLU A 4 1.67 10.67 -18.12
CA GLU A 4 2.31 9.89 -17.05
C GLU A 4 1.65 8.52 -16.88
N ILE A 5 0.34 8.44 -17.10
CA ILE A 5 -0.38 7.17 -17.14
C ILE A 5 0.14 6.31 -18.29
N GLN A 6 0.31 6.89 -19.48
CA GLN A 6 0.86 6.18 -20.65
C GLN A 6 2.30 5.72 -20.41
N GLU A 7 3.13 6.56 -19.79
CA GLU A 7 4.50 6.21 -19.42
C GLU A 7 4.54 5.04 -18.43
N GLN A 8 3.74 5.07 -17.36
CA GLN A 8 3.68 3.98 -16.38
C GLN A 8 3.16 2.68 -16.98
N LEU A 9 2.16 2.74 -17.87
CA LEU A 9 1.64 1.56 -18.57
C LEU A 9 2.70 0.96 -19.51
N SER A 10 3.44 1.80 -20.23
CA SER A 10 4.52 1.36 -21.10
C SER A 10 5.62 0.66 -20.30
N ASN A 11 6.01 1.23 -19.16
CA ASN A 11 6.96 0.63 -18.23
C ASN A 11 6.48 -0.71 -17.67
N LEU A 12 5.18 -0.86 -17.41
CA LEU A 12 4.59 -2.13 -16.99
C LEU A 12 4.65 -3.19 -18.09
N LEU A 13 4.29 -2.85 -19.32
CA LEU A 13 4.32 -3.78 -20.44
C LEU A 13 5.75 -4.29 -20.68
N ILE A 14 6.74 -3.40 -20.65
CA ILE A 14 8.17 -3.77 -20.76
C ILE A 14 8.57 -4.72 -19.62
N ARG A 15 8.09 -4.50 -18.39
CA ARG A 15 8.38 -5.41 -17.25
C ARG A 15 7.73 -6.78 -17.43
N LEU A 16 6.52 -6.84 -17.96
CA LEU A 16 5.80 -8.10 -18.20
C LEU A 16 6.40 -8.90 -19.36
N GLU A 17 6.85 -8.23 -20.42
CA GLU A 17 7.54 -8.86 -21.54
C GLU A 17 8.83 -9.55 -21.08
N LYS A 18 9.58 -8.91 -20.16
CA LYS A 18 10.78 -9.49 -19.53
C LYS A 18 10.51 -10.74 -18.69
N CYS A 19 9.26 -11.02 -18.30
CA CYS A 19 8.94 -12.22 -17.53
C CYS A 19 8.92 -13.50 -18.38
N ASN A 20 8.98 -13.40 -19.72
CA ASN A 20 9.22 -14.49 -20.67
C ASN A 20 8.44 -15.79 -20.39
N GLY A 21 7.12 -15.67 -20.19
CA GLY A 21 6.23 -16.81 -19.96
C GLY A 21 6.17 -17.35 -18.53
N ASN A 22 6.92 -16.76 -17.58
CA ASN A 22 6.83 -17.15 -16.17
C ASN A 22 5.50 -16.68 -15.54
N PRO A 23 4.93 -17.45 -14.59
CA PRO A 23 3.73 -17.04 -13.88
C PRO A 23 4.00 -15.76 -13.08
N VAL A 24 3.22 -14.71 -13.36
CA VAL A 24 3.34 -13.39 -12.73
C VAL A 24 2.08 -13.04 -11.96
N ASN A 25 2.25 -12.38 -10.80
CA ASN A 25 1.14 -11.82 -10.06
C ASN A 25 0.79 -10.42 -10.61
N ILE A 26 -0.03 -10.39 -11.67
CA ILE A 26 -0.42 -9.15 -12.36
C ILE A 26 -1.01 -8.10 -11.42
N LYS A 27 -1.75 -8.53 -10.38
CA LYS A 27 -2.34 -7.64 -9.38
C LYS A 27 -1.28 -6.81 -8.67
N ASN A 28 -0.16 -7.42 -8.30
CA ASN A 28 0.94 -6.72 -7.63
C ASN A 28 1.62 -5.73 -8.58
N TYR A 29 1.84 -6.11 -9.84
CA TYR A 29 2.46 -5.22 -10.84
C TYR A 29 1.61 -3.97 -11.08
N ILE A 30 0.30 -4.15 -11.30
CA ILE A 30 -0.63 -3.02 -11.48
C ILE A 30 -0.66 -2.15 -10.22
N ALA A 31 -0.76 -2.76 -9.04
CA ALA A 31 -0.78 -2.02 -7.79
C ALA A 31 0.50 -1.20 -7.56
N MET A 32 1.68 -1.75 -7.90
CA MET A 32 2.94 -1.02 -7.84
C MET A 32 2.96 0.18 -8.79
N ALA A 33 2.53 0.01 -10.04
CA ALA A 33 2.52 1.12 -11.00
C ALA A 33 1.56 2.24 -10.60
N LEU A 34 0.36 1.88 -10.13
CA LEU A 34 -0.61 2.86 -9.62
C LEU A 34 -0.06 3.59 -8.40
N LEU A 35 0.56 2.86 -7.48
CA LEU A 35 1.13 3.45 -6.28
C LEU A 35 2.29 4.40 -6.60
N ASN A 36 3.14 4.05 -7.57
CA ASN A 36 4.21 4.94 -8.05
C ASN A 36 3.65 6.21 -8.71
N LEU A 37 2.59 6.08 -9.51
CA LEU A 37 1.91 7.23 -10.13
C LEU A 37 1.30 8.15 -9.05
N LEU A 38 0.57 7.59 -8.09
CA LEU A 38 -0.01 8.34 -6.98
C LEU A 38 1.08 9.01 -6.13
N TRP A 39 2.19 8.32 -5.87
CA TRP A 39 3.32 8.88 -5.15
C TRP A 39 3.92 10.07 -5.90
N LYS A 40 4.14 9.94 -7.21
CA LYS A 40 4.63 11.05 -8.05
C LYS A 40 3.69 12.26 -7.99
N TYR A 41 2.37 12.04 -7.94
CA TYR A 41 1.42 13.14 -7.78
C TYR A 41 1.44 13.80 -6.40
N ILE A 42 1.64 13.02 -5.34
CA ILE A 42 1.56 13.51 -3.96
C ILE A 42 2.90 14.12 -3.52
N ALA A 43 4.01 13.42 -3.77
CA ALA A 43 5.35 13.77 -3.32
C ALA A 43 6.16 14.53 -4.38
N GLY A 44 5.72 14.54 -5.64
CA GLY A 44 6.43 15.19 -6.75
C GLY A 44 7.63 14.42 -7.30
N GLU A 45 7.98 13.28 -6.70
CA GLU A 45 9.15 12.46 -7.06
C GLU A 45 8.79 11.00 -7.32
N GLN A 46 9.69 10.26 -7.98
CA GLN A 46 9.54 8.81 -8.15
C GLN A 46 10.06 8.08 -6.91
N ILE A 47 9.29 7.09 -6.44
CA ILE A 47 9.69 6.24 -5.32
C ILE A 47 10.56 5.08 -5.80
N GLY A 48 11.65 4.80 -5.09
CA GLY A 48 12.51 3.65 -5.38
C GLY A 48 11.76 2.32 -5.26
N GLU A 49 12.11 1.32 -6.09
CA GLU A 49 11.34 0.07 -6.20
C GLU A 49 11.19 -0.70 -4.88
N GLU A 50 12.25 -0.72 -4.05
CA GLU A 50 12.21 -1.38 -2.74
C GLU A 50 11.27 -0.66 -1.76
N LYS A 51 11.33 0.68 -1.72
CA LYS A 51 10.39 1.49 -0.91
C LYS A 51 8.95 1.33 -1.41
N LEU A 52 8.74 1.23 -2.72
CA LEU A 52 7.43 1.02 -3.34
C LEU A 52 6.83 -0.34 -2.96
N LYS A 53 7.63 -1.41 -2.97
CA LYS A 53 7.22 -2.74 -2.52
C LYS A 53 6.84 -2.74 -1.04
N GLN A 54 7.64 -2.08 -0.19
CA GLN A 54 7.35 -1.94 1.23
C GLN A 54 6.05 -1.16 1.46
N LEU A 55 5.88 -0.03 0.77
CA LEU A 55 4.67 0.78 0.85
C LEU A 55 3.43 -0.03 0.43
N LEU A 56 3.51 -0.79 -0.67
CA LEU A 56 2.43 -1.65 -1.12
C LEU A 56 2.11 -2.75 -0.10
N HIS A 57 3.13 -3.32 0.55
CA HIS A 57 2.96 -4.32 1.60
C HIS A 57 2.20 -3.74 2.80
N TYR A 58 2.63 -2.58 3.32
CA TYR A 58 1.97 -1.95 4.47
C TYR A 58 0.56 -1.45 4.13
N MET A 59 0.35 -0.88 2.95
CA MET A 59 -0.98 -0.51 2.45
C MET A 59 -1.91 -1.72 2.43
N SER A 60 -1.44 -2.87 1.94
CA SER A 60 -2.21 -4.11 1.89
C SER A 60 -2.50 -4.67 3.28
N ALA A 61 -1.54 -4.59 4.21
CA ALA A 61 -1.72 -4.98 5.60
C ALA A 61 -2.74 -4.07 6.31
N ARG A 62 -2.73 -2.78 5.99
CA ARG A 62 -3.65 -1.78 6.53
C ARG A 62 -5.08 -2.00 6.07
N VAL A 63 -5.31 -2.35 4.79
CA VAL A 63 -6.65 -2.70 4.31
C VAL A 63 -7.25 -3.85 5.13
N LYS A 64 -6.46 -4.89 5.44
CA LYS A 64 -6.89 -6.00 6.29
C LYS A 64 -7.16 -5.58 7.74
N ALA A 65 -6.27 -4.77 8.31
CA ALA A 65 -6.42 -4.27 9.68
C ALA A 65 -7.62 -3.32 9.83
N PHE A 66 -7.92 -2.52 8.81
CA PHE A 66 -9.11 -1.68 8.79
C PHE A 66 -10.40 -2.49 8.71
N THR A 67 -10.42 -3.64 8.02
CA THR A 67 -11.58 -4.53 8.08
C THR A 67 -11.81 -5.01 9.52
N MET A 68 -10.74 -5.34 10.26
CA MET A 68 -10.83 -5.77 11.65
C MET A 68 -11.29 -4.62 12.59
N ALA A 69 -10.70 -3.44 12.46
CA ALA A 69 -10.99 -2.29 13.34
C ALA A 69 -12.26 -1.52 12.94
N GLY A 70 -12.62 -1.53 11.66
CA GLY A 70 -13.80 -0.86 11.11
C GLY A 70 -15.13 -1.44 11.59
N GLY A 71 -15.11 -2.63 12.20
CA GLY A 71 -16.23 -3.23 12.92
C GLY A 71 -16.26 -2.78 14.38
N TYR A 72 -15.47 -3.44 15.23
CA TYR A 72 -15.57 -3.30 16.69
C TYR A 72 -15.09 -1.95 17.23
N LEU A 73 -13.94 -1.46 16.76
CA LEU A 73 -13.37 -0.21 17.27
C LEU A 73 -14.16 1.01 16.77
N ASN A 74 -14.71 0.93 15.56
CA ASN A 74 -15.56 1.99 15.00
C ASN A 74 -16.88 2.14 15.77
N GLN A 75 -17.51 1.01 16.14
CA GLN A 75 -18.75 1.02 16.92
C GLN A 75 -18.51 1.38 18.39
N TRP A 76 -17.37 0.96 18.95
CA TRP A 76 -17.04 1.18 20.36
C TRP A 76 -15.61 1.70 20.55
N PRO A 77 -15.38 3.02 20.42
CA PRO A 77 -14.05 3.62 20.51
C PRO A 77 -13.34 3.38 21.84
N TRP A 78 -14.08 3.15 22.93
CA TRP A 78 -13.54 2.89 24.26
C TRP A 78 -12.81 1.54 24.36
N LEU A 79 -13.04 0.61 23.43
CA LEU A 79 -12.31 -0.67 23.38
C LEU A 79 -10.80 -0.49 23.19
N ARG A 80 -10.35 0.68 22.72
CA ARG A 80 -8.91 1.02 22.66
C ARG A 80 -8.22 0.99 24.03
N PHE A 81 -8.96 1.22 25.11
CA PHE A 81 -8.42 1.25 26.47
C PHE A 81 -8.52 -0.10 27.19
N ILE A 82 -9.54 -0.90 26.86
CA ILE A 82 -9.83 -2.15 27.59
C ILE A 82 -9.24 -3.36 26.87
N LEU A 83 -9.38 -3.43 25.54
CA LEU A 83 -8.97 -4.57 24.72
C LEU A 83 -8.27 -4.11 23.43
N PRO A 84 -7.10 -3.44 23.52
CA PRO A 84 -6.43 -2.82 22.37
C PRO A 84 -5.99 -3.81 21.30
N LYS A 85 -5.61 -5.04 21.68
CA LYS A 85 -5.21 -6.10 20.73
C LYS A 85 -6.41 -6.71 20.00
N TRP A 86 -7.50 -6.95 20.72
CA TRP A 86 -8.72 -7.57 20.17
C TRP A 86 -9.54 -6.59 19.31
N SER A 87 -9.57 -5.32 19.69
CA SER A 87 -10.24 -4.27 18.90
C SER A 87 -9.51 -3.90 17.60
N GLY A 88 -8.29 -4.42 17.39
CA GLY A 88 -7.44 -4.04 16.26
C GLY A 88 -6.73 -2.69 16.44
N TYR A 89 -6.91 -2.00 17.57
CA TYR A 89 -6.26 -0.71 17.85
C TYR A 89 -4.72 -0.81 17.84
N SER A 90 -4.15 -1.83 18.48
CA SER A 90 -2.70 -2.05 18.49
C SER A 90 -2.13 -2.25 17.08
N ILE A 91 -2.88 -2.93 16.20
CA ILE A 91 -2.48 -3.22 14.82
C ILE A 91 -2.47 -1.93 14.00
N ILE A 92 -3.50 -1.08 14.15
CA ILE A 92 -3.52 0.24 13.50
C ILE A 92 -2.33 1.09 13.93
N MET A 93 -2.01 1.12 15.22
CA MET A 93 -0.89 1.92 15.73
C MET A 93 0.44 1.45 15.15
N GLN A 94 0.67 0.14 15.12
CA GLN A 94 1.88 -0.43 14.53
C GLN A 94 2.01 -0.07 13.03
N LEU A 95 0.93 -0.21 12.26
CA LEU A 95 0.93 0.13 10.83
C LEU A 95 1.13 1.62 10.57
N ASN A 96 0.54 2.49 11.40
CA ASN A 96 0.75 3.93 11.28
C ASN A 96 2.20 4.31 11.54
N ASN A 97 2.85 3.71 12.55
CA ASN A 97 4.27 3.93 12.81
C ASN A 97 5.12 3.48 11.62
N GLN A 98 4.87 2.29 11.07
CA GLN A 98 5.58 1.78 9.90
C GLN A 98 5.42 2.67 8.65
N MET A 99 4.25 3.27 8.44
CA MET A 99 4.05 4.21 7.33
C MET A 99 4.73 5.57 7.59
N LEU A 100 4.74 6.06 8.83
CA LEU A 100 5.48 7.27 9.20
C LEU A 100 6.97 7.12 8.90
N ASP A 101 7.56 5.98 9.23
CA ASP A 101 8.98 5.68 8.97
C ASP A 101 9.34 5.69 7.48
N ILE A 102 8.38 5.47 6.56
CA ILE A 102 8.62 5.52 5.10
C ILE A 102 8.59 6.96 4.58
N ILE A 103 7.82 7.83 5.22
CA ILE A 103 7.61 9.22 4.81
C ILE A 103 8.71 10.14 5.36
N GLN A 104 9.30 9.79 6.51
CA GLN A 104 10.46 10.47 7.10
C GLN A 104 11.76 10.10 6.38
#